data_AF-A0A959DHQ2-F1
#
_entry.id   AF-A0A959DHQ2-F1
#
_cell.length_a   1.000
_cell.length_b   1.000
_cell.length_c   1.000
_cell.angle_alpha   90.00
_cell.angle_beta   90.00
_cell.angle_gamma   90.00
#
_symmetry.space_group_name_H-M   'P 1'
#
loop_
_entity.id
_entity.type
_entity.pdbx_description
1 polymer ?
#
loop_
_entity_poly.entity_id
_entity_poly.type
_entity_poly.pdbx_seq_one_letter_code
_entity_poly.pdbx_strand_id
1 'polypeptide(L)' 'MKHLFTSFLLFLFVNLMAQDTPHTVGLLSYNPSKAYDGYNLIYPHNQPNVYLLDNCGEVVHVWEDEPQWRPG' A
#
# COMPACT_ATOMS: atom_id res chain seq x y z
N MET A 1 11.98 -37.84 -18.20
CA MET A 1 12.58 -36.53 -17.84
C MET A 1 11.74 -35.33 -18.28
N LYS A 2 11.15 -35.31 -19.50
CA LYS A 2 10.32 -34.18 -19.96
C LYS A 2 9.07 -33.92 -19.10
N HIS A 3 8.34 -34.97 -18.70
CA HIS A 3 7.14 -34.83 -17.84
C HIS A 3 7.45 -34.34 -16.41
N LEU A 4 8.62 -34.74 -15.87
CA LEU A 4 9.12 -34.22 -14.59
C LEU A 4 9.45 -32.73 -14.69
N PHE A 5 10.06 -32.31 -15.80
CA PHE A 5 10.40 -30.91 -16.03
C PHE A 5 9.14 -30.04 -16.24
N THR A 6 8.14 -30.53 -16.98
CA THR A 6 6.88 -29.80 -17.17
C THR A 6 6.07 -29.72 -15.87
N SER A 7 6.07 -30.77 -15.05
CA SER A 7 5.41 -30.73 -13.74
C SER A 7 6.09 -29.75 -12.78
N PHE A 8 7.43 -29.66 -12.85
CA PHE A 8 8.21 -28.70 -12.07
C PHE A 8 7.92 -27.26 -12.49
N LEU A 9 7.84 -26.99 -13.80
CA LEU A 9 7.47 -25.66 -14.32
C LEU A 9 6.03 -25.26 -13.95
N LEU A 10 5.08 -26.19 -14.01
CA LEU A 10 3.70 -25.91 -13.63
C LEU A 10 3.58 -25.59 -12.13
N PHE A 11 4.30 -26.34 -11.28
CA PHE A 11 4.35 -26.08 -9.85
C PHE A 11 4.94 -24.69 -9.55
N LEU A 12 6.00 -24.28 -10.25
CA LEU A 12 6.57 -22.94 -10.10
C LEU A 12 5.58 -21.84 -10.50
N PHE A 13 4.82 -22.03 -11.57
CA PHE A 13 3.87 -21.01 -12.05
C PHE A 13 2.70 -20.77 -11.07
N VAL A 14 2.19 -21.81 -10.41
CA VAL A 14 1.09 -21.67 -9.44
C VAL A 14 1.53 -20.91 -8.18
N ASN A 15 2.78 -21.09 -7.74
CA ASN A 15 3.31 -20.36 -6.58
C ASN A 15 3.48 -18.86 -6.85
N LEU A 16 3.71 -18.45 -8.10
CA LEU A 16 3.83 -17.04 -8.47
C LEU A 16 2.48 -16.30 -8.43
N MET A 17 1.36 -17.00 -8.60
CA MET A 17 0.02 -16.39 -8.62
C MET A 17 -0.62 -16.27 -7.23
N ALA A 18 -0.04 -16.89 -6.19
CA ALA A 18 -0.60 -16.96 -4.84
C ALA A 18 -0.04 -15.89 -3.88
N GLN A 19 0.52 -14.78 -4.39
CA GLN A 19 1.02 -13.70 -3.54
C GLN A 19 -0.10 -12.72 -3.14
N ASP A 20 -0.95 -13.14 -2.21
CA ASP A 20 -1.70 -12.20 -1.38
C ASP A 20 -0.75 -11.69 -0.28
N THR A 21 -0.17 -10.50 -0.45
CA THR A 21 0.70 -9.91 0.57
C THR A 21 -0.10 -9.60 1.83
N PRO A 22 0.27 -10.12 3.02
CA PRO A 22 -0.41 -9.73 4.25
C PRO A 22 -0.11 -8.26 4.54
N HIS A 23 -1.10 -7.38 4.36
CA HIS A 23 -1.00 -5.97 4.70
C HIS A 23 -0.85 -5.83 6.22
N THR A 24 0.37 -5.62 6.72
CA THR A 24 0.62 -5.42 8.16
C THR A 24 0.79 -3.94 8.53
N VAL A 25 0.98 -3.07 7.54
CA VAL A 25 1.03 -1.61 7.65
C VAL A 25 0.49 -0.99 6.36
N GLY A 26 -0.12 0.20 6.44
CA GLY A 26 -0.71 0.89 5.27
C GLY A 26 -2.18 0.52 5.00
N LEU A 27 -2.61 0.60 3.73
CA LEU A 27 -4.00 0.35 3.32
C LEU A 27 -4.34 -1.14 3.37
N LEU A 28 -5.23 -1.52 4.29
CA LEU A 28 -5.63 -2.91 4.50
C LEU A 28 -6.74 -3.39 3.56
N SER A 29 -7.56 -2.46 3.07
CA SER A 29 -8.71 -2.74 2.22
C SER A 29 -9.06 -1.51 1.39
N TYR A 30 -9.35 -1.71 0.12
CA TYR A 30 -9.78 -0.67 -0.79
C TYR A 30 -11.06 -1.10 -1.52
N ASN A 31 -12.10 -0.26 -1.48
CA ASN A 31 -13.34 -0.49 -2.23
C ASN A 31 -13.62 0.72 -3.14
N PRO A 32 -13.33 0.61 -4.45
CA PRO A 32 -13.51 1.71 -5.40
C PRO A 32 -14.94 2.24 -5.48
N SER A 33 -15.96 1.42 -5.21
CA SER A 33 -17.38 1.84 -5.25
C SER A 33 -17.81 2.69 -4.04
N LYS A 34 -16.98 2.72 -3.00
CA LYS A 34 -17.22 3.49 -1.76
C LYS A 34 -16.18 4.58 -1.53
N ALA A 35 -15.27 4.77 -2.47
CA ALA A 35 -14.23 5.77 -2.41
C ALA A 35 -14.45 6.79 -3.55
N TYR A 36 -14.03 8.02 -3.33
CA TYR A 36 -13.97 9.03 -4.39
C TYR A 36 -12.59 9.01 -5.03
N ASP A 37 -12.52 9.41 -6.30
CA ASP A 37 -11.26 9.67 -6.97
C ASP A 37 -10.56 10.88 -6.34
N GLY A 38 -9.23 10.84 -6.28
CA GLY A 38 -8.41 11.93 -5.77
C GLY A 38 -7.43 11.49 -4.68
N TYR A 39 -7.05 12.44 -3.84
CA TYR A 39 -6.05 12.26 -2.78
C TYR A 39 -6.62 12.63 -1.42
N ASN A 40 -6.09 11.99 -0.38
CA ASN A 40 -6.42 12.23 1.01
C ASN A 40 -5.32 13.07 1.67
N LEU A 41 -5.66 14.25 2.19
CA LEU A 41 -4.73 15.08 2.95
C LEU A 41 -4.86 14.76 4.44
N ILE A 42 -3.78 14.32 5.06
CA ILE A 42 -3.75 13.91 6.47
C ILE A 42 -2.72 14.75 7.21
N TYR A 43 -3.14 15.40 8.29
CA TYR A 43 -2.23 16.07 9.25
C TYR A 43 -2.41 15.45 10.64
N PRO A 44 -1.55 14.49 11.05
CA PRO A 44 -1.73 13.76 12.29
C PRO A 44 -1.48 14.63 13.53
N HIS A 45 -2.36 14.53 14.53
CA HIS A 45 -2.34 15.38 15.74
C HIS A 45 -1.01 15.40 16.51
N ASN A 46 -0.23 14.31 16.53
CA ASN A 46 1.04 14.25 17.26
C ASN A 46 2.27 14.10 16.34
N GLN A 47 2.16 14.56 15.09
CA GLN A 47 3.26 14.55 14.14
C GLN A 47 3.34 15.92 13.44
N PRO A 48 4.55 16.38 13.05
CA PRO A 48 4.74 17.70 12.47
C PRO A 48 4.37 17.78 10.99
N ASN A 49 4.42 16.65 10.28
CA ASN A 49 4.30 16.64 8.83
C ASN A 49 2.86 16.47 8.36
N VAL A 50 2.57 17.07 7.22
CA VAL A 50 1.33 16.84 6.46
C VAL A 50 1.62 15.85 5.33
N TYR A 51 0.74 14.88 5.14
CA TYR A 51 0.88 13.83 4.14
C TYR A 51 -0.25 13.91 3.12
N LEU A 52 0.09 13.72 1.85
CA LEU A 52 -0.88 13.47 0.78
C LEU A 52 -0.81 11.99 0.42
N LEU A 53 -1.94 11.30 0.51
CA LEU A 53 -2.04 9.89 0.18
C LEU A 53 -2.94 9.66 -1.03
N ASP A 54 -2.57 8.73 -1.90
CA ASP A 54 -3.47 8.24 -2.93
C ASP A 54 -4.46 7.19 -2.40
N ASN A 55 -5.33 6.70 -3.29
CA ASN A 55 -6.32 5.69 -2.95
C ASN A 55 -5.75 4.27 -2.78
N CYS A 56 -4.48 4.04 -3.16
CA CYS A 56 -3.74 2.81 -2.87
C CYS A 56 -3.08 2.86 -1.47
N GLY A 57 -3.14 4.02 -0.80
CA GLY A 57 -2.57 4.25 0.52
C GLY A 57 -1.09 4.61 0.49
N GLU A 58 -0.57 4.99 -0.67
CA GLU A 58 0.81 5.41 -0.84
C GLU A 58 0.94 6.89 -0.52
N VAL A 59 2.05 7.28 0.14
CA VAL A 59 2.37 8.69 0.38
C VAL A 59 2.96 9.25 -0.91
N VAL A 60 2.19 10.11 -1.59
CA VAL A 60 2.60 10.73 -2.85
C VAL A 60 3.29 12.09 -2.63
N HIS A 61 3.06 12.72 -1.47
CA HIS A 61 3.74 13.97 -1.10
C HIS A 61 3.80 14.16 0.42
N VAL A 62 4.84 14.84 0.89
CA VAL A 62 5.04 15.22 2.30
C VAL A 62 5.38 16.70 2.38
N TRP A 63 4.68 17.44 3.24
CA TRP A 63 5.14 18.75 3.71
C TRP A 63 5.77 18.57 5.07
N GLU A 64 7.08 18.77 5.13
CA GLU A 64 7.86 18.67 6.36
C GLU A 64 7.79 19.98 7.14
N ASP A 65 7.67 19.86 8.46
CA ASP A 65 7.73 20.98 9.40
C ASP A 65 8.72 20.65 10.53
N GLU A 66 9.03 21.64 11.39
CA GLU A 66 9.97 21.41 12.47
C GLU A 66 9.46 20.33 13.44
N PRO A 67 10.35 19.51 14.04
CA PRO A 67 9.95 18.35 14.82
C PRO A 67 9.02 18.62 16.02
N GLN A 68 8.92 19.87 16.47
CA GLN A 68 8.10 20.28 17.61
C GLN A 68 6.72 20.82 17.21
N TRP A 69 6.49 21.13 15.93
CA TRP A 69 5.19 21.61 15.46
C TRP A 69 4.14 20.51 15.48
N ARG A 70 2.92 20.87 15.89
CA ARG A 70 1.76 19.99 15.95
C ARG A 70 0.52 20.77 15.49
N PRO A 71 -0.46 20.13 14.85
CA PRO A 71 -1.72 20.80 14.54
C PRO A 71 -2.48 21.13 15.84
N GLY A 72 -2.84 22.40 16.04
CA GLY A 72 -3.59 22.88 17.21
C GLY A 72 -3.06 24.20 17.71
#